data_AF-A0AAV9DP30-F1
#
_entry.id   AF-A0AAV9DP30-F1
#
_cell.length_a   1.000
_cell.length_b   1.000
_cell.length_c   1.000
_cell.angle_alpha   90.00
_cell.angle_beta   90.00
_cell.angle_gamma   90.00
#
_symmetry.space_group_name_H-M   'P 1'
#
loop_
_entity.id
_entity.type
_entity.pdbx_description
1 polymer ?
#
loop_
_entity_poly.entity_id
_entity_poly.type
_entity_poly.pdbx_seq_one_letter_code
_entity_poly.pdbx_strand_id
1 'polypeptide(L)'
;MLHCLRISSGRASFCSRCVRTYKYTLEQQSGSSLLPKFFSGFRGLAGVARAAVSMLRVLTGQFNPRKGIGVANTSLAYLGAHPKKDPETGEMFAFRWGLLPPFLTYFVLDADGTKRCPDVPIFSNMRRPSFMHDFAITKKYALFCDMQLGMSGNIFRF
;
A
#
# COMPACT_ATOMS: atom_id res chain seq x y z
N MET A 1 -9.90 -6.79 -7.29
CA MET A 1 -10.41 -7.98 -7.98
C MET A 1 -9.20 -8.74 -8.49
N LEU A 2 -9.17 -10.06 -8.36
CA LEU A 2 -8.11 -10.89 -8.94
C LEU A 2 -8.68 -11.61 -10.16
N HIS A 3 -7.94 -11.52 -11.25
CA HIS A 3 -8.19 -12.27 -12.47
C HIS A 3 -7.10 -13.32 -12.59
N CYS A 4 -7.48 -14.58 -12.73
CA CYS A 4 -6.58 -15.72 -12.86
C CYS A 4 -6.88 -16.43 -14.17
N LEU A 5 -5.83 -16.69 -14.95
CA LEU A 5 -5.90 -17.41 -16.20
C LEU A 5 -4.95 -18.60 -16.09
N ARG A 6 -5.52 -19.80 -15.96
CA ARG A 6 -4.75 -21.05 -15.89
C ARG A 6 -4.57 -21.57 -17.31
N ILE A 7 -3.32 -21.69 -17.75
CA ILE A 7 -2.96 -22.28 -19.04
C ILE A 7 -2.37 -23.65 -18.78
N SER A 8 -2.95 -24.69 -19.38
CA SER A 8 -2.49 -26.08 -19.22
C SER A 8 -2.83 -26.86 -20.49
N SER A 9 -1.82 -27.55 -21.06
CA SER A 9 -1.99 -28.41 -22.24
C SER A 9 -2.72 -27.73 -23.41
N GLY A 10 -2.34 -26.48 -23.73
CA GLY A 10 -2.95 -25.71 -24.82
C GLY A 10 -4.36 -25.16 -24.55
N ARG A 11 -4.92 -25.35 -23.35
CA ARG A 11 -6.22 -24.78 -22.93
C ARG A 11 -6.06 -23.71 -21.87
N ALA A 12 -6.92 -22.69 -21.93
CA ALA A 12 -7.01 -21.60 -20.96
C ALA A 12 -8.31 -21.70 -20.16
N SER A 13 -8.24 -21.55 -18.84
CA SER A 13 -9.40 -21.43 -17.95
C SER A 13 -9.32 -20.13 -17.17
N PHE A 14 -10.42 -19.38 -17.15
CA PHE A 14 -10.50 -18.06 -16.52
C PHE A 14 -11.31 -18.11 -15.22
N CYS A 15 -10.81 -17.44 -14.20
CA CYS A 15 -11.51 -17.22 -12.93
C CYS A 15 -11.32 -15.77 -12.47
N SER A 16 -12.40 -15.12 -12.06
CA SER A 16 -12.38 -13.78 -11.46
C SER A 16 -13.06 -13.79 -10.11
N ARG A 17 -12.38 -13.26 -9.09
CA ARG A 17 -12.90 -13.17 -7.72
C ARG A 17 -12.45 -11.88 -7.02
N CYS A 18 -13.35 -11.31 -6.22
CA CYS A 18 -12.98 -10.23 -5.30
C CYS A 18 -12.21 -10.79 -4.11
N VAL A 19 -11.15 -10.09 -3.70
CA VAL A 19 -10.46 -10.40 -2.45
C VAL A 19 -11.33 -9.89 -1.31
N ARG A 20 -11.64 -10.77 -0.36
CA ARG A 20 -12.46 -10.46 0.82
C ARG A 20 -11.63 -9.70 1.86
N THR A 21 -11.29 -8.45 1.56
CA THR A 21 -10.64 -7.56 2.54
C THR A 21 -11.61 -7.18 3.66
N TYR A 22 -11.11 -6.72 4.80
CA TYR A 22 -11.96 -6.24 5.89
C TYR A 22 -12.92 -5.13 5.43
N LYS A 23 -12.41 -4.18 4.63
CA LYS A 23 -13.23 -3.16 3.95
C LYS A 23 -14.34 -3.81 3.12
N TYR A 24 -14.00 -4.77 2.25
CA TYR A 24 -14.96 -5.43 1.37
C TYR A 24 -16.08 -6.12 2.17
N THR A 25 -15.72 -6.89 3.20
CA THR A 25 -16.71 -7.60 4.02
C THR A 25 -17.63 -6.64 4.76
N LEU A 26 -17.09 -5.52 5.25
CA LEU A 26 -17.85 -4.51 5.97
C LEU A 26 -18.84 -3.79 5.05
N GLU A 27 -18.39 -3.33 3.89
CA GLU A 27 -19.24 -2.63 2.91
C GLU A 27 -20.30 -3.55 2.30
N GLN A 28 -19.99 -4.86 2.16
CA GLN A 28 -20.96 -5.86 1.72
C GLN A 28 -22.07 -6.07 2.76
N GLN A 29 -21.72 -6.12 4.06
CA GLN A 29 -22.68 -6.28 5.15
C GLN A 29 -23.57 -5.05 5.33
N SER A 30 -23.04 -3.84 5.10
CA SER A 30 -23.80 -2.59 5.21
C SER A 30 -24.57 -2.22 3.94
N GLY A 31 -24.40 -2.96 2.83
CA GLY A 31 -25.02 -2.67 1.54
C GLY A 31 -24.63 -1.32 0.92
N SER A 32 -23.56 -0.68 1.41
CA SER A 32 -23.18 0.68 1.05
C SER A 32 -21.69 0.93 1.27
N SER A 33 -21.10 1.89 0.53
CA SER A 33 -19.69 2.25 0.73
C SER A 33 -19.51 3.05 2.01
N LEU A 34 -18.62 2.56 2.88
CA LEU A 34 -18.42 3.10 4.22
C LEU A 34 -17.11 3.88 4.34
N LEU A 35 -16.09 3.52 3.55
CA LEU A 35 -14.77 4.14 3.65
C LEU A 35 -14.49 5.08 2.48
N PRO A 36 -14.05 6.32 2.75
CA PRO A 36 -13.73 7.29 1.70
C PRO A 36 -12.58 6.77 0.83
N LYS A 37 -12.63 7.11 -0.45
CA LYS A 37 -11.53 6.85 -1.39
C LYS A 37 -10.37 7.79 -1.04
N PHE A 38 -9.19 7.25 -0.75
CA PHE A 38 -8.07 8.02 -0.20
C PHE A 38 -7.70 9.28 -1.03
N PHE A 39 -7.69 9.19 -2.36
CA PHE A 39 -7.30 10.31 -3.23
C PHE A 39 -8.44 11.27 -3.60
N SER A 40 -9.67 10.79 -3.69
CA SER A 40 -10.82 11.59 -4.19
C SER A 40 -11.85 11.93 -3.10
N GLY A 41 -11.70 11.35 -1.91
CA GLY A 41 -12.68 11.40 -0.82
C GLY A 41 -12.61 12.64 0.04
N PHE A 42 -11.51 13.40 0.00
CA PHE A 42 -11.21 14.45 0.98
C PHE A 42 -11.23 15.88 0.44
N ARG A 43 -11.87 16.13 -0.71
CA ARG A 43 -11.94 17.48 -1.29
C ARG A 43 -13.18 18.25 -0.82
N GLY A 44 -12.98 19.52 -0.43
CA GLY A 44 -14.03 20.48 -0.08
C GLY A 44 -14.82 20.13 1.20
N LEU A 45 -15.94 20.82 1.41
CA LEU A 45 -16.84 20.60 2.57
C LEU A 45 -17.35 19.15 2.63
N ALA A 46 -17.69 18.56 1.48
CA ALA A 46 -18.08 17.15 1.38
C ALA A 46 -16.94 16.19 1.78
N GLY A 47 -15.68 16.59 1.60
CA GLY A 47 -14.51 15.85 2.07
C GLY A 47 -14.38 15.87 3.58
N VAL A 48 -14.56 17.04 4.20
CA VAL A 48 -14.55 17.21 5.66
C VAL A 48 -15.68 16.40 6.30
N ALA A 49 -16.91 16.48 5.76
CA ALA A 49 -18.03 15.70 6.24
C ALA A 49 -17.76 14.18 6.16
N ARG A 50 -17.15 13.70 5.06
CA ARG A 50 -16.76 12.30 4.91
C ARG A 50 -15.67 11.89 5.91
N ALA A 51 -14.71 12.76 6.19
CA ALA A 51 -13.69 12.51 7.21
C ALA A 51 -14.31 12.41 8.62
N ALA A 52 -15.22 13.32 8.96
CA ALA A 52 -15.92 13.31 10.24
C ALA A 52 -16.76 12.04 10.44
N VAL A 53 -17.54 11.64 9.43
CA VAL A 53 -18.30 10.38 9.45
C VAL A 53 -17.38 9.17 9.59
N SER A 54 -16.23 9.17 8.89
CA SER A 54 -15.25 8.08 8.97
C SER A 54 -14.64 7.98 10.37
N MET A 55 -14.31 9.13 10.98
CA MET A 55 -13.79 9.18 12.35
C MET A 55 -14.83 8.70 13.36
N LEU A 56 -16.10 9.12 13.19
CA LEU A 56 -17.20 8.66 14.04
C LEU A 56 -17.38 7.14 13.95
N ARG A 57 -17.26 6.55 12.75
CA ARG A 57 -17.31 5.08 12.57
C ARG A 57 -16.16 4.36 13.28
N VAL A 58 -14.98 4.97 13.35
CA VAL A 58 -13.86 4.44 14.13
C VAL A 58 -14.15 4.51 15.62
N LEU A 59 -14.60 5.67 16.10
CA LEU A 59 -14.88 5.89 17.53
C LEU A 59 -16.05 5.05 18.05
N THR A 60 -17.08 4.82 17.22
CA THR A 60 -18.23 3.97 17.56
C THR A 60 -17.96 2.48 17.40
N GLY A 61 -16.74 2.09 16.98
CA GLY A 61 -16.36 0.69 16.79
C GLY A 61 -16.96 0.02 15.54
N GLN A 62 -17.72 0.75 14.72
CA GLN A 62 -18.24 0.26 13.44
C GLN A 62 -17.12 -0.05 12.44
N PHE A 63 -15.95 0.57 12.59
CA PHE A 63 -14.79 0.31 11.76
C PHE A 63 -13.51 0.25 12.60
N ASN A 64 -12.73 -0.82 12.44
CA ASN A 64 -11.44 -0.97 13.11
C ASN A 64 -10.27 -0.88 12.12
N PRO A 65 -9.51 0.23 12.09
CA PRO A 65 -8.37 0.40 11.20
C PRO A 65 -7.29 -0.68 11.33
N ARG A 66 -7.13 -1.31 12.50
CA ARG A 66 -6.15 -2.37 12.73
C ARG A 66 -6.44 -3.64 11.92
N LYS A 67 -7.70 -3.86 11.51
CA LYS A 67 -8.10 -4.98 10.65
C LYS A 67 -7.87 -4.70 9.15
N GLY A 68 -7.45 -3.49 8.79
CA GLY A 68 -7.09 -3.09 7.44
C GLY A 68 -8.02 -2.03 6.84
N ILE A 69 -7.42 -0.98 6.28
CA ILE A 69 -8.14 0.19 5.72
C ILE A 69 -8.27 0.19 4.19
N GLY A 70 -7.60 -0.75 3.53
CA GLY A 70 -7.27 -0.66 2.12
C GLY A 70 -7.94 -1.68 1.21
N VAL A 71 -7.58 -1.56 -0.06
CA VAL A 71 -7.76 -2.62 -1.07
C VAL A 71 -6.80 -3.77 -0.78
N ALA A 72 -6.96 -4.89 -1.49
CA ALA A 72 -6.10 -6.06 -1.34
C ALA A 72 -4.64 -5.84 -1.77
N ASN A 73 -4.31 -4.65 -2.27
CA ASN A 73 -2.94 -4.28 -2.56
C ASN A 73 -2.28 -3.94 -1.22
N THR A 74 -1.22 -4.66 -0.87
CA THR A 74 -0.33 -4.43 0.29
C THR A 74 0.29 -3.01 0.33
N SER A 75 0.13 -2.27 -0.77
CA SER A 75 0.77 -1.01 -1.17
C SER A 75 0.61 0.23 -0.29
N LEU A 76 -0.22 0.24 0.76
CA LEU A 76 -0.58 1.51 1.41
C LEU A 76 -0.04 1.74 2.82
N ALA A 77 0.63 0.75 3.45
CA ALA A 77 1.21 1.00 4.78
C ALA A 77 2.36 0.06 5.22
N TYR A 78 2.44 -1.17 4.72
CA TYR A 78 3.34 -2.17 5.34
C TYR A 78 4.42 -2.73 4.43
N LEU A 79 4.15 -2.87 3.12
CA LEU A 79 5.09 -3.34 2.09
C LEU A 79 4.82 -2.60 0.77
N GLY A 80 5.87 -2.13 0.09
CA GLY A 80 5.79 -1.72 -1.31
C GLY A 80 5.19 -2.83 -2.16
N ALA A 81 4.43 -2.47 -3.20
CA ALA A 81 3.73 -3.44 -4.03
C ALA A 81 4.66 -4.29 -4.92
N HIS A 82 5.93 -3.93 -5.00
CA HIS A 82 6.92 -4.49 -5.92
C HIS A 82 8.17 -5.04 -5.22
N PRO A 83 8.04 -6.00 -4.30
CA PRO A 83 9.21 -6.66 -3.75
C PRO A 83 9.99 -7.38 -4.86
N LYS A 84 11.32 -7.41 -4.75
CA LYS A 84 12.20 -8.11 -5.70
C LYS A 84 12.79 -9.32 -5.01
N LYS A 85 12.64 -10.51 -5.59
CA LYS A 85 13.25 -11.74 -5.09
C LYS A 85 14.53 -12.03 -5.86
N ASP A 86 15.62 -12.30 -5.17
CA ASP A 86 16.86 -12.78 -5.79
C ASP A 86 16.71 -14.26 -6.16
N PRO A 87 16.91 -14.64 -7.43
CA PRO A 87 16.85 -16.03 -7.86
C PRO A 87 18.00 -16.90 -7.33
N GLU A 88 19.17 -16.34 -7.00
CA GLU A 88 20.33 -17.08 -6.51
C GLU A 88 20.18 -17.40 -5.01
N THR A 89 19.87 -16.39 -4.18
CA THR A 89 19.81 -16.53 -2.71
C THR A 89 18.40 -16.85 -2.19
N GLY A 90 17.36 -16.54 -2.97
CA GLY A 90 15.97 -16.64 -2.52
C GLY A 90 15.52 -15.50 -1.60
N GLU A 91 16.41 -14.56 -1.25
CA GLU A 91 16.11 -13.39 -0.45
C GLU A 91 15.09 -12.48 -1.17
N MET A 92 14.23 -11.82 -0.41
CA MET A 92 13.26 -10.85 -0.91
C MET A 92 13.54 -9.47 -0.36
N PHE A 93 13.73 -8.53 -1.27
CA PHE A 93 14.02 -7.14 -1.00
C PHE A 93 12.75 -6.33 -1.13
N ALA A 94 12.47 -5.49 -0.14
CA ALA A 94 11.29 -4.64 -0.14
C ALA A 94 11.60 -3.31 0.53
N PHE A 95 10.71 -2.35 0.31
CA PHE A 95 10.74 -1.07 1.00
C PHE A 95 9.35 -0.73 1.53
N ARG A 96 9.32 0.21 2.46
CA ARG A 96 8.11 0.84 2.99
C ARG A 96 8.28 2.34 2.87
N TRP A 97 7.25 3.00 2.39
CA TRP A 97 7.17 4.45 2.39
C TRP A 97 6.15 4.90 3.45
N GLY A 98 6.37 6.09 4.01
CA GLY A 98 5.55 6.65 5.07
C GLY A 98 5.28 8.13 4.90
N LEU A 99 4.32 8.65 5.67
CA LEU A 99 3.99 10.07 5.73
C LEU A 99 4.88 10.85 6.71
N LEU A 100 5.58 10.14 7.59
CA LEU A 100 6.45 10.70 8.62
C LEU A 100 7.90 10.27 8.37
N PRO A 101 8.90 11.09 8.74
CA PRO A 101 10.30 10.68 8.71
C PRO A 101 10.57 9.45 9.61
N PRO A 102 11.43 8.50 9.19
CA PRO A 102 12.02 8.38 7.85
C PRO A 102 10.95 8.03 6.80
N PHE A 103 10.87 8.83 5.73
CA PHE A 103 9.82 8.67 4.70
C PHE A 103 9.96 7.37 3.89
N LEU A 104 11.13 6.74 3.92
CA LEU A 104 11.45 5.52 3.21
C LEU A 104 12.33 4.62 4.08
N THR A 105 11.92 3.37 4.22
CA THR A 105 12.72 2.33 4.89
C THR A 105 12.86 1.12 3.96
N TYR A 106 14.05 0.56 3.94
CA TYR A 106 14.38 -0.65 3.20
C TYR A 106 14.55 -1.82 4.15
N PHE A 107 14.12 -3.00 3.74
CA PHE A 107 14.29 -4.22 4.52
C PHE A 107 14.40 -5.46 3.62
N VAL A 108 15.02 -6.49 4.18
CA VAL A 108 15.25 -7.76 3.50
C VAL A 108 14.53 -8.86 4.28
N LEU A 109 13.91 -9.77 3.54
CA LEU A 109 13.40 -11.03 4.04
C LEU A 109 14.33 -12.13 3.53
N ASP A 110 14.78 -12.98 4.43
CA ASP A 110 15.53 -14.20 4.11
C ASP A 110 14.64 -15.19 3.33
N ALA A 111 15.26 -16.21 2.74
CA ALA A 111 14.56 -17.19 1.90
C ALA A 111 13.49 -18.01 2.68
N ASP A 112 13.62 -18.09 4.01
CA ASP A 112 12.67 -18.72 4.94
C ASP A 112 11.50 -17.78 5.32
N GLY A 113 11.52 -16.52 4.86
CA GLY A 113 10.54 -15.49 5.19
C GLY A 113 10.85 -14.73 6.49
N THR A 114 11.98 -15.01 7.15
CA THR A 114 12.42 -14.27 8.33
C THR A 114 12.88 -12.87 7.91
N LYS A 115 12.46 -11.85 8.67
CA LYS A 115 12.90 -10.48 8.39
C LYS A 115 14.28 -10.25 8.97
N ARG A 116 15.24 -9.86 8.12
CA ARG A 116 16.57 -9.42 8.54
C ARG A 116 16.45 -8.04 9.18
N CYS A 117 16.62 -7.99 10.51
CA CYS A 117 16.55 -6.75 11.30
C CYS A 117 17.95 -6.12 11.47
N PRO A 118 18.07 -4.78 11.55
CA PRO A 118 17.01 -3.76 11.55
C PRO A 118 16.66 -3.20 10.15
N ASP A 119 15.50 -2.54 10.05
CA ASP A 119 15.13 -1.75 8.87
C ASP A 119 16.18 -0.68 8.61
N VAL A 120 16.59 -0.53 7.34
CA VAL A 120 17.55 0.49 6.93
C VAL A 120 16.77 1.75 6.53
N PRO A 121 16.79 2.82 7.34
CA PRO A 121 16.17 4.08 6.96
C PRO A 121 16.95 4.74 5.81
N ILE A 122 16.24 5.19 4.78
CA ILE A 122 16.82 5.91 3.65
C ILE A 122 16.60 7.40 3.85
N PHE A 123 17.61 8.05 4.43
CA PHE A 123 17.67 9.50 4.59
C PHE A 123 18.19 10.15 3.30
N SER A 124 17.39 10.14 2.24
CA SER A 124 17.67 11.04 1.12
C SER A 124 17.26 12.48 1.51
N ASN A 125 17.75 13.49 0.78
CA ASN A 125 17.38 14.91 0.96
C ASN A 125 15.90 15.20 0.56
N MET A 126 15.02 14.20 0.65
CA MET A 126 13.58 14.30 0.52
C MET A 126 13.04 15.22 1.63
N ARG A 127 12.82 16.49 1.26
CA ARG A 127 12.17 17.49 2.13
C ARG A 127 10.66 17.24 2.31
N ARG A 128 10.09 16.32 1.52
CA ARG A 128 8.67 15.99 1.48
C ARG A 128 8.47 14.50 1.15
N PRO A 129 7.35 13.89 1.58
CA PRO A 129 7.02 12.53 1.19
C PRO A 129 6.78 12.44 -0.32
N SER A 130 7.61 11.64 -0.99
CA SER A 130 7.54 11.31 -2.41
C SER A 130 6.85 9.97 -2.59
N PHE A 131 5.93 9.86 -3.55
CA PHE A 131 5.23 8.61 -3.84
C PHE A 131 6.14 7.67 -4.60
N MET A 132 6.83 6.79 -3.88
CA MET A 132 7.67 5.77 -4.47
C MET A 132 6.85 4.53 -4.80
N HIS A 133 6.68 4.27 -6.10
CA HIS A 133 5.91 3.11 -6.55
C HIS A 133 6.75 1.84 -6.59
N ASP A 134 7.90 1.90 -7.25
CA ASP A 134 8.79 0.76 -7.51
C ASP A 134 10.26 1.16 -7.26
N PHE A 135 11.12 0.15 -7.19
CA PHE A 135 12.56 0.28 -7.04
C PHE A 135 13.26 -0.82 -7.87
N ALA A 136 14.55 -0.66 -8.13
CA ALA A 136 15.35 -1.70 -8.78
C ALA A 136 16.42 -2.23 -7.83
N ILE A 137 16.86 -3.46 -8.04
CA ILE A 137 17.95 -4.06 -7.28
C ILE A 137 18.96 -4.73 -8.22
N THR A 138 20.22 -4.69 -7.82
CA THR A 138 21.35 -5.34 -8.46
C THR A 138 22.11 -6.15 -7.38
N LYS A 139 23.13 -6.92 -7.78
CA LYS A 139 23.96 -7.69 -6.82
C LYS A 139 24.58 -6.83 -5.70
N LYS A 140 24.72 -5.52 -5.91
CA LYS A 140 25.41 -4.61 -4.96
C LYS A 140 24.63 -3.36 -4.58
N TYR A 141 23.58 -3.00 -5.31
CA TYR A 141 22.87 -1.72 -5.15
C TYR A 141 21.36 -1.89 -5.21
N ALA A 142 20.67 -1.20 -4.31
CA ALA A 142 19.25 -0.90 -4.42
C ALA A 142 19.08 0.54 -4.94
N LEU A 143 18.26 0.70 -5.97
CA LEU A 143 18.05 1.94 -6.71
C LEU A 143 16.62 2.42 -6.45
N PHE A 144 16.50 3.63 -5.92
CA PHE A 144 15.24 4.26 -5.61
C PHE A 144 15.08 5.53 -6.45
N CYS A 145 14.01 5.60 -7.23
CA CYS A 145 13.71 6.77 -8.06
C CYS A 145 12.88 7.78 -7.25
N ASP A 146 13.50 8.89 -6.85
CA ASP A 146 12.75 10.01 -6.27
C ASP A 146 11.98 10.73 -7.39
N MET A 147 10.65 10.56 -7.38
CA MET A 147 9.76 11.14 -8.38
C MET A 147 9.20 12.48 -7.91
N GLN A 148 8.83 13.35 -8.85
CA GLN A 148 8.29 14.66 -8.51
C GLN A 148 6.90 14.59 -7.85
N LEU A 149 6.16 13.49 -8.06
CA LEU A 149 4.89 13.20 -7.40
C LEU A 149 5.11 13.03 -5.90
N GLY A 150 4.80 14.06 -5.14
CA GLY A 150 4.78 14.00 -3.69
C GLY A 150 3.61 14.79 -3.14
N MET A 151 3.38 14.65 -1.83
CA MET A 151 2.33 15.41 -1.17
C MET A 151 2.85 16.79 -0.79
N SER A 152 2.11 17.81 -1.23
CA SER A 152 2.26 19.17 -0.71
C SER A 152 1.34 19.33 0.50
N GLY A 153 1.83 19.97 1.56
CA GLY A 153 1.01 20.31 2.74
C GLY A 153 -0.16 21.27 2.41
N ASN A 154 -0.17 21.87 1.21
CA ASN A 154 -1.28 22.69 0.73
C ASN A 154 -2.30 21.84 -0.03
N ILE A 155 -3.14 21.13 0.72
CA ILE A 155 -4.31 20.37 0.21
C ILE A 155 -5.38 21.26 -0.50
N PHE A 156 -5.20 22.59 -0.50
CA PHE A 156 -6.19 23.59 -0.96
C PHE A 156 -5.82 24.46 -2.17
N ARG A 157 -4.73 24.22 -2.91
CA ARG A 157 -4.45 24.96 -4.15
C ARG A 157 -4.41 24.03 -5.37
N PHE A 158 -5.48 24.10 -6.17
CA PHE A 158 -5.47 23.96 -7.62
C PHE A 158 -5.83 25.33 -8.20
#